data_AF-A0A523QEY6-F1
#
_entry.id   AF-A0A523QEY6-F1
#
_cell.length_a   1.000
_cell.length_b   1.000
_cell.length_c   1.000
_cell.angle_alpha   90.00
_cell.angle_beta   90.00
_cell.angle_gamma   90.00
#
_symmetry.space_group_name_H-M   'P 1'
#
loop_
_entity.id
_entity.type
_entity.pdbx_description
1 polymer ?
#
loop_
_entity_poly.entity_id
_entity_poly.type
_entity_poly.pdbx_seq_one_letter_code
_entity_poly.pdbx_strand_id
1 'polypeptide(L)'
;MLGNEVLLFAVKSRKRIKMDLKMPRKNTMKALALVLWIGLVLSSAPALASGQDSDELAIKEVVDTFVNAINNRNADALYRCLSSQIQSEMTIDDFEILMTMLDNINAEIIEAEVSDIRITDSKATASATVTVSYTDEIAGEGFVDTSETISLVKEDGEWRMYEGILIPSGPSLEAPDMPGETPPPPEAEGANLTSDEVFQIAEMQDEISNFLQQYPDAERYASYDSYSQIWHVIYDNPLEGREYAYVNINDETGEVIEVYVYVWPPVGTNLSEDEVIEIARNFDRVKDFLTEQPDVEVDVWYSEMTCEWSVSFYGVPVEWGAEPIELPFIYVVISDATGEVIEVGPPELDANLTQEEAIDIAKERIEVQTFLANRPDAYEYAYYEPEGSEWYVSFINNVVEPIEPVEWYPAECVTVIVDDLTGEVKDVQVYRPPVISEDEAINIAKGTAEMSEFLSAHPDAEVWVWYNEKLMEWVVNAYSMEIFTEVTVFVDAETGEIKTREPTIKWEEALEIAQSAAADFLNTHRIAVFNGVYDEFTNQWLINFCDRFAENEIMVIIDAVSGEVITTEVFSWDEDITALNL
;
A
#
# COMPACT_ATOMS: atom_id res chain seq x y z
N MET A 1 -10.27 9.82 -9.76
CA MET A 1 -9.36 9.71 -10.92
C MET A 1 -8.33 10.84 -10.96
N LEU A 2 -8.72 12.13 -11.07
CA LEU A 2 -7.74 13.25 -11.03
C LEU A 2 -6.84 13.30 -9.77
N GLY A 3 -7.29 12.72 -8.65
CA GLY A 3 -6.49 12.52 -7.42
C GLY A 3 -5.25 11.65 -7.59
N ASN A 4 -5.34 10.60 -8.43
CA ASN A 4 -4.28 9.60 -8.59
C ASN A 4 -3.20 10.04 -9.59
N GLU A 5 -3.54 10.92 -10.53
CA GLU A 5 -2.61 11.42 -11.56
C GLU A 5 -1.58 12.41 -10.97
N VAL A 6 -1.97 13.21 -9.97
CA VAL A 6 -1.06 14.10 -9.23
C VAL A 6 -0.04 13.30 -8.41
N LEU A 7 -0.47 12.17 -7.83
CA LEU A 7 0.43 11.25 -7.14
C LEU A 7 1.43 10.59 -8.10
N LEU A 8 1.00 10.24 -9.32
CA LEU A 8 1.87 9.59 -10.30
C LEU A 8 3.00 10.50 -10.81
N PHE A 9 2.73 11.80 -10.97
CA PHE A 9 3.74 12.79 -11.35
C PHE A 9 4.80 12.99 -10.25
N ALA A 10 4.37 13.03 -8.97
CA ALA A 10 5.27 13.12 -7.82
C ALA A 10 6.18 11.88 -7.66
N VAL A 11 5.68 10.69 -8.03
CA VAL A 11 6.44 9.43 -7.95
C VAL A 11 7.51 9.29 -9.05
N LYS A 12 7.28 9.83 -10.26
CA LYS A 12 8.25 9.73 -11.38
C LYS A 12 9.40 10.74 -11.32
N SER A 13 9.19 11.94 -10.76
CA SER A 13 10.31 12.83 -10.46
C SER A 13 11.06 12.28 -9.24
N ARG A 14 12.33 11.89 -9.36
CA ARG A 14 13.12 11.16 -8.32
C ARG A 14 13.39 11.95 -7.01
N LYS A 15 12.56 12.93 -6.65
CA LYS A 15 12.57 13.61 -5.36
C LYS A 15 11.25 13.30 -4.64
N ARG A 16 11.33 12.52 -3.58
CA ARG A 16 10.16 12.14 -2.76
C ARG A 16 9.63 13.38 -2.03
N ILE A 17 8.48 13.88 -2.47
CA ILE A 17 7.67 14.80 -1.68
C ILE A 17 6.65 13.94 -0.92
N LYS A 18 6.74 13.91 0.41
CA LYS A 18 5.78 13.20 1.27
C LYS A 18 4.61 14.14 1.54
N MET A 19 3.39 13.70 1.25
CA MET A 19 2.15 14.46 1.49
C MET A 19 1.14 13.55 2.19
N ASP A 20 0.56 14.04 3.29
CA ASP A 20 -0.69 13.52 3.84
C ASP A 20 -1.82 14.44 3.37
N LEU A 21 -2.78 13.90 2.61
CA LEU A 21 -3.93 14.66 2.11
C LEU A 21 -5.22 13.91 2.38
N LYS A 22 -6.18 14.55 3.07
CA LYS A 22 -7.60 14.21 2.96
C LYS A 22 -8.14 14.85 1.68
N MET A 23 -8.70 14.06 0.76
CA MET A 23 -9.00 14.50 -0.62
C MET A 23 -9.86 15.79 -0.67
N PRO A 24 -9.34 16.91 -1.20
CA PRO A 24 -10.12 18.13 -1.33
C PRO A 24 -10.90 18.15 -2.66
N ARG A 25 -11.83 19.11 -2.81
CA ARG A 25 -12.69 19.25 -4.00
C ARG A 25 -11.84 19.37 -5.28
N LYS A 26 -12.39 18.92 -6.42
CA LYS A 26 -11.75 18.85 -7.76
C LYS A 26 -11.02 20.13 -8.20
N ASN A 27 -11.38 21.30 -7.66
CA ASN A 27 -10.76 22.58 -8.00
C ASN A 27 -9.64 23.00 -7.03
N THR A 28 -9.65 22.58 -5.76
CA THR A 28 -8.54 22.71 -4.80
C THR A 28 -7.31 21.90 -5.25
N MET A 29 -7.55 20.71 -5.82
CA MET A 29 -6.50 19.92 -6.49
C MET A 29 -5.77 20.70 -7.61
N LYS A 30 -6.42 21.70 -8.23
CA LYS A 30 -5.87 22.50 -9.33
C LYS A 30 -4.98 23.64 -8.83
N ALA A 31 -5.40 24.32 -7.77
CA ALA A 31 -4.57 25.31 -7.08
C ALA A 31 -3.36 24.64 -6.42
N LEU A 32 -3.55 23.44 -5.84
CA LEU A 32 -2.47 22.62 -5.31
C LEU A 32 -1.44 22.23 -6.38
N ALA A 33 -1.88 21.85 -7.60
CA ALA A 33 -0.98 21.52 -8.71
C ALA A 33 -0.17 22.74 -9.19
N LEU A 34 -0.79 23.92 -9.28
CA LEU A 34 -0.10 25.16 -9.60
C LEU A 34 0.96 25.51 -8.55
N VAL A 35 0.64 25.31 -7.28
CA VAL A 35 1.52 25.66 -6.17
C VAL A 35 2.65 24.65 -5.97
N LEU A 36 2.36 23.35 -6.11
CA LEU A 36 3.37 22.30 -6.18
C LEU A 36 4.41 22.59 -7.25
N TRP A 37 3.96 23.10 -8.39
CA TRP A 37 4.81 23.44 -9.50
C TRP A 37 5.62 24.72 -9.27
N ILE A 38 5.05 25.76 -8.65
CA ILE A 38 5.80 26.94 -8.19
C ILE A 38 6.91 26.51 -7.21
N GLY A 39 6.61 25.61 -6.27
CA GLY A 39 7.60 25.01 -5.38
C GLY A 39 8.72 24.27 -6.13
N LEU A 40 8.37 23.54 -7.20
CA LEU A 40 9.32 22.82 -8.03
C LEU A 40 10.26 23.76 -8.82
N VAL A 41 9.73 24.85 -9.38
CA VAL A 41 10.53 25.89 -10.06
C VAL A 41 11.44 26.62 -9.08
N LEU A 42 10.95 26.95 -7.89
CA LEU A 42 11.77 27.54 -6.82
C LEU A 42 12.86 26.58 -6.30
N SER A 43 12.66 25.27 -6.44
CA SER A 43 13.65 24.24 -6.07
C SER A 43 14.73 23.98 -7.12
N SER A 44 14.47 24.30 -8.38
CA SER A 44 15.37 24.05 -9.52
C SER A 44 16.18 25.28 -9.93
N ALA A 45 15.81 26.48 -9.47
CA ALA A 45 16.60 27.69 -9.69
C ALA A 45 18.00 27.57 -9.03
N PRO A 46 19.11 27.64 -9.79
CA PRO A 46 20.45 27.49 -9.24
C PRO A 46 20.77 28.65 -8.28
N ALA A 47 21.20 28.30 -7.07
CA ALA A 47 21.66 29.16 -5.97
C ALA A 47 21.55 30.69 -6.23
N LEU A 48 20.37 31.23 -5.93
CA LEU A 48 20.14 32.65 -5.66
C LEU A 48 21.02 33.05 -4.45
N ALA A 49 22.22 33.56 -4.74
CA ALA A 49 23.25 33.84 -3.75
C ALA A 49 23.78 35.28 -3.83
N SER A 50 23.07 36.21 -4.49
CA SER A 50 23.58 37.57 -4.73
C SER A 50 22.90 38.71 -3.98
N GLY A 51 21.86 38.45 -3.17
CA GLY A 51 21.31 39.42 -2.22
C GLY A 51 19.81 39.64 -2.37
N GLN A 52 19.14 39.92 -1.24
CA GLN A 52 17.69 39.91 -1.05
C GLN A 52 16.87 40.55 -2.19
N ASP A 53 17.27 41.73 -2.69
CA ASP A 53 16.47 42.48 -3.67
C ASP A 53 16.55 41.93 -5.11
N SER A 54 17.65 41.24 -5.50
CA SER A 54 17.78 40.67 -6.86
C SER A 54 17.00 39.38 -7.02
N ASP A 55 16.83 38.67 -5.92
CA ASP A 55 16.30 37.30 -5.89
C ASP A 55 14.76 37.31 -5.85
N GLU A 56 14.17 38.28 -5.12
CA GLU A 56 12.72 38.53 -5.12
C GLU A 56 12.22 38.99 -6.51
N LEU A 57 12.96 39.87 -7.19
CA LEU A 57 12.59 40.36 -8.52
C LEU A 57 12.63 39.24 -9.58
N ALA A 58 13.64 38.35 -9.51
CA ALA A 58 13.77 37.23 -10.44
C ALA A 58 12.67 36.18 -10.23
N ILE A 59 12.33 35.87 -8.98
CA ILE A 59 11.21 34.97 -8.65
C ILE A 59 9.89 35.55 -9.14
N LYS A 60 9.65 36.84 -8.89
CA LYS A 60 8.45 37.53 -9.34
C LYS A 60 8.33 37.55 -10.86
N GLU A 61 9.42 37.82 -11.59
CA GLU A 61 9.41 37.82 -13.06
C GLU A 61 9.11 36.43 -13.65
N VAL A 62 9.59 35.36 -13.01
CA VAL A 62 9.30 33.96 -13.41
C VAL A 62 7.82 33.62 -13.15
N VAL A 63 7.30 33.96 -11.98
CA VAL A 63 5.89 33.74 -11.62
C VAL A 63 4.96 34.55 -12.53
N ASP A 64 5.24 35.84 -12.74
CA ASP A 64 4.45 36.70 -13.62
C ASP A 64 4.47 36.19 -15.07
N THR A 65 5.62 35.72 -15.57
CA THR A 65 5.74 35.15 -16.92
C THR A 65 4.93 33.86 -17.05
N PHE A 66 4.95 33.02 -16.03
CA PHE A 66 4.22 31.75 -16.02
C PHE A 66 2.70 31.95 -15.92
N VAL A 67 2.24 32.80 -14.99
CA VAL A 67 0.82 33.19 -14.85
C VAL A 67 0.30 33.79 -16.16
N ASN A 68 1.07 34.69 -16.78
CA ASN A 68 0.71 35.24 -18.09
C ASN A 68 0.67 34.16 -19.18
N ALA A 69 1.57 33.17 -19.17
CA ALA A 69 1.57 32.09 -20.15
C ALA A 69 0.35 31.16 -19.99
N ILE A 70 -0.07 30.86 -18.75
CA ILE A 70 -1.29 30.11 -18.45
C ILE A 70 -2.53 30.88 -18.90
N ASN A 71 -2.68 32.13 -18.47
CA ASN A 71 -3.86 32.94 -18.76
C ASN A 71 -4.04 33.19 -20.26
N ASN A 72 -2.93 33.31 -21.01
CA ASN A 72 -2.98 33.47 -22.46
C ASN A 72 -2.96 32.15 -23.24
N ARG A 73 -3.00 30.99 -22.55
CA ARG A 73 -2.89 29.64 -23.13
C ARG A 73 -1.73 29.51 -24.13
N ASN A 74 -0.58 30.12 -23.82
CA ASN A 74 0.55 30.20 -24.73
C ASN A 74 1.55 29.06 -24.45
N ALA A 75 1.28 27.89 -25.04
CA ALA A 75 2.07 26.67 -24.85
C ALA A 75 3.57 26.86 -25.17
N ASP A 76 3.93 27.63 -26.20
CA ASP A 76 5.35 27.87 -26.57
C ASP A 76 6.06 28.76 -25.54
N ALA A 77 5.36 29.73 -24.94
CA ALA A 77 5.90 30.54 -23.85
C ALA A 77 6.07 29.70 -22.56
N LEU A 78 5.09 28.83 -22.26
CA LEU A 78 5.16 27.88 -21.14
C LEU A 78 6.35 26.93 -21.30
N TYR A 79 6.47 26.30 -22.47
CA TYR A 79 7.55 25.36 -22.79
C TYR A 79 8.94 26.01 -22.73
N ARG A 80 9.09 27.24 -23.22
CA ARG A 80 10.37 27.97 -23.15
C ARG A 80 10.73 28.42 -21.74
N CYS A 81 9.75 28.82 -20.94
CA CYS A 81 9.96 29.09 -19.52
C CYS A 81 10.46 27.82 -18.82
N LEU A 82 9.74 26.71 -19.01
CA LEU A 82 10.01 25.39 -18.45
C LEU A 82 11.39 24.81 -18.80
N SER A 83 11.69 24.74 -20.11
CA SER A 83 12.93 24.15 -20.62
C SER A 83 14.19 24.96 -20.27
N SER A 84 14.04 26.25 -19.94
CA SER A 84 15.17 27.09 -19.53
C SER A 84 15.57 26.90 -18.06
N GLN A 85 14.66 26.41 -17.21
CA GLN A 85 14.86 26.30 -15.75
C GLN A 85 15.16 24.86 -15.31
N ILE A 86 14.54 23.86 -15.95
CA ILE A 86 14.71 22.46 -15.59
C ILE A 86 15.75 21.85 -16.56
N GLN A 87 17.04 21.91 -16.21
CA GLN A 87 18.11 21.37 -17.05
C GLN A 87 18.13 19.83 -17.16
N SER A 88 17.21 19.11 -16.51
CA SER A 88 17.09 17.65 -16.61
C SER A 88 15.65 17.19 -16.86
N GLU A 89 15.44 16.59 -18.04
CA GLU A 89 14.47 15.52 -18.33
C GLU A 89 12.97 15.79 -18.10
N MET A 90 12.41 16.88 -18.65
CA MET A 90 10.98 16.90 -18.97
C MET A 90 10.79 16.39 -20.40
N THR A 91 10.11 15.25 -20.57
CA THR A 91 9.85 14.68 -21.90
C THR A 91 8.71 15.43 -22.60
N ILE A 92 8.56 15.23 -23.91
CA ILE A 92 7.45 15.82 -24.68
C ILE A 92 6.11 15.27 -24.17
N ASP A 93 6.08 14.00 -23.76
CA ASP A 93 4.89 13.33 -23.26
C ASP A 93 4.42 13.93 -21.92
N ASP A 94 5.38 14.25 -21.01
CA ASP A 94 5.07 14.96 -19.77
C ASP A 94 4.48 16.35 -20.03
N PHE A 95 4.93 17.02 -21.09
CA PHE A 95 4.42 18.33 -21.49
C PHE A 95 3.03 18.25 -22.14
N GLU A 96 2.74 17.21 -22.93
CA GLU A 96 1.41 17.00 -23.54
C GLU A 96 0.34 16.61 -22.52
N ILE A 97 0.71 15.83 -21.50
CA ILE A 97 -0.15 15.55 -20.34
C ILE A 97 -0.46 16.85 -19.61
N LEU A 98 0.56 17.69 -19.34
CA LEU A 98 0.37 18.99 -18.70
C LEU A 98 -0.55 19.91 -19.51
N MET A 99 -0.38 19.99 -20.82
CA MET A 99 -1.23 20.82 -21.68
C MET A 99 -2.68 20.31 -21.74
N THR A 100 -2.87 19.00 -21.70
CA THR A 100 -4.19 18.37 -21.65
C THR A 100 -4.87 18.57 -20.30
N MET A 101 -4.11 18.57 -19.20
CA MET A 101 -4.60 18.98 -17.88
C MET A 101 -5.01 20.44 -17.90
N LEU A 102 -4.21 21.34 -18.51
CA LEU A 102 -4.50 22.78 -18.60
C LEU A 102 -5.71 23.10 -19.51
N ASP A 103 -5.88 22.41 -20.65
CA ASP A 103 -7.00 22.64 -21.56
C ASP A 103 -8.36 22.22 -20.99
N ASN A 104 -8.35 21.28 -20.03
CA ASN A 104 -9.53 20.85 -19.27
C ASN A 104 -9.86 21.77 -18.07
N ILE A 105 -9.12 22.87 -17.88
CA ILE A 105 -9.35 23.88 -16.84
C ILE A 105 -10.17 25.03 -17.42
N ASN A 106 -11.39 25.20 -16.90
CA ASN A 106 -12.27 26.33 -17.21
C ASN A 106 -12.27 27.36 -16.05
N ALA A 107 -11.09 27.69 -15.54
CA ALA A 107 -10.88 28.68 -14.47
C ALA A 107 -9.95 29.78 -14.97
N GLU A 108 -10.25 31.04 -14.66
CA GLU A 108 -9.41 32.20 -14.97
C GLU A 108 -8.64 32.58 -13.70
N ILE A 109 -7.32 32.50 -13.74
CA ILE A 109 -6.48 32.96 -12.63
C ILE A 109 -6.46 34.48 -12.70
N ILE A 110 -7.10 35.16 -11.73
CA ILE A 110 -7.11 36.63 -11.71
C ILE A 110 -5.72 37.14 -11.35
N GLU A 111 -5.11 36.62 -10.29
CA GLU A 111 -3.90 37.18 -9.71
C GLU A 111 -3.17 36.13 -8.86
N ALA A 112 -1.86 36.01 -9.04
CA ALA A 112 -1.01 35.24 -8.13
C ALA A 112 0.01 36.19 -7.53
N GLU A 113 0.07 36.27 -6.21
CA GLU A 113 0.99 37.14 -5.49
C GLU A 113 1.91 36.29 -4.62
N VAL A 114 3.22 36.40 -4.87
CA VAL A 114 4.23 35.86 -3.96
C VAL A 114 4.57 36.96 -2.96
N SER A 115 4.37 36.69 -1.68
CA SER A 115 4.64 37.66 -0.61
C SER A 115 5.51 37.05 0.49
N ASP A 116 6.18 37.90 1.26
CA ASP A 116 6.91 37.54 2.47
C ASP A 116 8.03 36.48 2.28
N ILE A 117 8.83 36.62 1.20
CA ILE A 117 10.03 35.79 1.00
C ILE A 117 11.07 36.16 2.07
N ARG A 118 11.34 35.24 3.00
CA ARG A 118 12.33 35.43 4.07
C ARG A 118 13.47 34.45 3.92
N ILE A 119 14.68 34.98 3.76
CA ILE A 119 15.93 34.22 3.69
C ILE A 119 16.71 34.52 4.97
N THR A 120 16.76 33.56 5.90
CA THR A 120 17.44 33.74 7.20
C THR A 120 18.82 33.08 7.20
N ASP A 121 19.81 33.82 6.70
CA ASP A 121 21.25 33.48 6.69
C ASP A 121 21.68 32.34 5.74
N SER A 122 22.90 32.48 5.22
CA SER A 122 23.53 31.76 4.13
C SER A 122 23.71 30.24 4.31
N LYS A 123 23.20 29.65 5.41
CA LYS A 123 23.32 28.21 5.71
C LYS A 123 22.12 27.55 6.39
N ALA A 124 20.97 28.19 6.59
CA ALA A 124 19.79 27.51 7.13
C ALA A 124 18.48 28.17 6.67
N THR A 125 17.52 27.35 6.23
CA THR A 125 16.09 27.64 6.05
C THR A 125 15.70 28.97 5.37
N ALA A 126 15.32 28.87 4.09
CA ALA A 126 14.54 29.90 3.42
C ALA A 126 13.05 29.54 3.52
N SER A 127 12.17 30.52 3.74
CA SER A 127 10.73 30.31 3.70
C SER A 127 10.07 31.30 2.74
N ALA A 128 9.05 30.86 2.02
CA ALA A 128 8.25 31.70 1.13
C ALA A 128 6.77 31.39 1.30
N THR A 129 5.94 32.43 1.27
CA THR A 129 4.49 32.30 1.27
C THR A 129 3.96 32.66 -0.11
N VAL A 130 3.22 31.75 -0.71
CA VAL A 130 2.61 31.95 -2.03
C VAL A 130 1.11 32.04 -1.85
N THR A 131 0.50 33.15 -2.24
CA THR A 131 -0.94 33.32 -2.25
C THR A 131 -1.43 33.35 -3.70
N VAL A 132 -2.32 32.43 -4.05
CA VAL A 132 -2.93 32.33 -5.37
C VAL A 132 -4.40 32.69 -5.26
N SER A 133 -4.83 33.68 -6.02
CA SER A 133 -6.24 34.10 -6.12
C SER A 133 -6.80 33.76 -7.51
N TYR A 134 -7.91 33.04 -7.55
CA TYR A 134 -8.54 32.59 -8.80
C TYR A 134 -10.05 32.70 -8.72
N THR A 135 -10.71 32.89 -9.87
CA THR A 135 -12.18 32.81 -9.96
C THR A 135 -12.58 31.45 -10.47
N ASP A 136 -13.47 30.80 -9.74
CA ASP A 136 -13.99 29.49 -10.09
C ASP A 136 -15.47 29.57 -10.46
N GLU A 137 -15.88 28.88 -11.54
CA GLU A 137 -17.29 28.76 -11.89
C GLU A 137 -17.88 27.56 -11.14
N ILE A 138 -18.59 27.84 -10.04
CA ILE A 138 -19.26 26.79 -9.27
C ILE A 138 -20.60 26.49 -9.93
N ALA A 139 -20.79 25.22 -10.33
CA ALA A 139 -21.98 24.77 -11.03
C ALA A 139 -23.25 25.08 -10.23
N GLY A 140 -24.01 26.07 -10.70
CA GLY A 140 -25.26 26.53 -10.08
C GLY A 140 -25.16 27.77 -9.19
N GLU A 141 -23.96 28.25 -8.88
CA GLU A 141 -23.75 29.41 -7.97
C GLU A 141 -23.06 30.61 -8.64
N GLY A 142 -22.56 30.44 -9.87
CA GLY A 142 -21.85 31.49 -10.60
C GLY A 142 -20.36 31.51 -10.28
N PHE A 143 -19.70 32.61 -10.62
CA PHE A 143 -18.27 32.79 -10.42
C PHE A 143 -17.96 33.22 -8.97
N VAL A 144 -17.05 32.52 -8.30
CA VAL A 144 -16.62 32.78 -6.93
C VAL A 144 -15.12 32.99 -6.89
N ASP A 145 -14.68 34.13 -6.36
CA ASP A 145 -13.27 34.42 -6.12
C ASP A 145 -12.79 33.66 -4.88
N THR A 146 -11.71 32.91 -5.03
CA THR A 146 -11.10 32.08 -3.99
C THR A 146 -9.62 32.43 -3.90
N SER A 147 -9.06 32.47 -2.69
CA SER A 147 -7.63 32.63 -2.46
C SER A 147 -7.09 31.49 -1.59
N GLU A 148 -5.99 30.88 -2.02
CA GLU A 148 -5.27 29.87 -1.26
C GLU A 148 -3.87 30.37 -0.93
N THR A 149 -3.40 30.14 0.30
CA THR A 149 -2.07 30.53 0.75
C THR A 149 -1.29 29.31 1.21
N ILE A 150 -0.07 29.14 0.72
CA ILE A 150 0.76 27.99 1.02
C ILE A 150 2.14 28.46 1.49
N SER A 151 2.65 27.79 2.53
CA SER A 151 3.97 28.06 3.08
C SER A 151 4.98 27.02 2.58
N LEU A 152 6.09 27.48 2.03
CA LEU A 152 7.21 26.67 1.58
C LEU A 152 8.38 26.91 2.52
N VAL A 153 9.04 25.85 2.99
CA VAL A 153 10.24 25.92 3.84
C VAL A 153 11.34 25.06 3.26
N LYS A 154 12.57 25.58 3.20
CA LYS A 154 13.73 24.85 2.68
C LYS A 154 14.48 24.12 3.79
N GLU A 155 14.34 22.81 3.86
CA GLU A 155 15.02 21.91 4.82
C GLU A 155 16.08 21.08 4.09
N ASP A 156 17.30 21.02 4.62
CA ASP A 156 18.42 20.23 4.08
C ASP A 156 18.73 20.44 2.59
N GLY A 157 18.40 21.62 2.07
CA GLY A 157 18.62 21.99 0.67
C GLY A 157 17.43 21.70 -0.25
N GLU A 158 16.35 21.10 0.26
CA GLU A 158 15.11 20.80 -0.46
C GLU A 158 13.94 21.63 0.07
N TRP A 159 13.07 22.10 -0.83
CA TRP A 159 11.86 22.81 -0.42
C TRP A 159 10.77 21.81 -0.07
N ARG A 160 10.16 21.99 1.11
CA ARG A 160 9.03 21.25 1.61
C ARG A 160 7.83 22.16 1.74
N MET A 161 6.65 21.62 1.43
CA MET A 161 5.38 22.32 1.47
C MET A 161 4.67 21.99 2.78
N TYR A 162 4.22 23.02 3.49
CA TYR A 162 3.39 22.89 4.68
C TYR A 162 2.02 23.49 4.36
N GLU A 163 0.97 22.72 4.67
CA GLU A 163 -0.40 23.05 4.28
C GLU A 163 -0.88 24.36 4.93
N GLY A 164 -1.65 25.15 4.16
CA GLY A 164 -2.22 26.42 4.62
C GLY A 164 -3.75 26.41 4.60
N ILE A 165 -4.35 27.21 5.49
CA ILE A 165 -5.79 27.27 5.77
C ILE A 165 -6.57 27.87 4.58
N LEU A 166 -7.67 27.22 4.18
CA LEU A 166 -8.68 27.75 3.25
C LEU A 166 -9.45 28.91 3.90
N ILE A 167 -9.37 30.10 3.31
CA ILE A 167 -10.15 31.27 3.77
C ILE A 167 -11.04 31.76 2.62
N PRO A 168 -12.38 31.63 2.71
CA PRO A 168 -13.29 32.30 1.80
C PRO A 168 -13.18 33.82 1.99
N SER A 169 -12.81 34.57 0.95
CA SER A 169 -12.70 36.03 1.04
C SER A 169 -14.09 36.68 1.05
N GLY A 170 -14.56 37.07 2.24
CA GLY A 170 -15.59 38.11 2.38
C GLY A 170 -15.03 39.49 2.03
N PRO A 171 -15.89 40.51 1.80
CA PRO A 171 -15.44 41.83 1.34
C PRO A 171 -14.49 42.49 2.35
N SER A 172 -13.31 42.88 1.84
CA SER A 172 -12.19 43.53 2.51
C SER A 172 -12.59 44.57 3.56
N LEU A 173 -12.10 44.38 4.79
CA LEU A 173 -11.97 45.42 5.80
C LEU A 173 -10.52 45.44 6.29
N GLU A 174 -9.92 46.63 6.27
CA GLU A 174 -8.53 46.93 6.61
C GLU A 174 -8.12 46.37 7.99
N ALA A 175 -6.97 45.69 8.03
CA ALA A 175 -6.39 45.13 9.25
C ALA A 175 -5.76 46.20 10.15
N PRO A 176 -5.97 46.17 11.48
CA PRO A 176 -5.05 46.77 12.42
C PRO A 176 -4.10 45.73 13.04
N ASP A 177 -2.86 46.16 13.24
CA ASP A 177 -1.80 45.49 14.01
C ASP A 177 -2.34 44.86 15.31
N MET A 178 -1.90 43.63 15.65
CA MET A 178 -1.45 43.24 17.01
C MET A 178 -0.97 41.77 17.11
N PRO A 179 -0.20 41.43 18.17
CA PRO A 179 0.66 40.24 18.26
C PRO A 179 0.05 39.06 19.03
N GLY A 180 0.55 37.85 18.72
CA GLY A 180 0.80 36.74 19.66
C GLY A 180 -0.39 36.16 20.43
N GLU A 181 -1.25 35.41 19.75
CA GLU A 181 -2.02 34.27 20.28
C GLU A 181 -2.62 33.52 19.08
N THR A 182 -2.44 32.19 19.03
CA THR A 182 -3.06 31.34 18.00
C THR A 182 -4.58 31.44 18.17
N PRO A 183 -5.37 31.74 17.11
CA PRO A 183 -6.82 31.81 17.24
C PRO A 183 -7.38 30.45 17.70
N PRO A 184 -8.45 30.44 18.52
CA PRO A 184 -9.10 29.20 18.92
C PRO A 184 -9.59 28.43 17.69
N PRO A 185 -9.56 27.09 17.70
CA PRO A 185 -10.08 26.30 16.60
C PRO A 185 -11.56 26.62 16.36
N PRO A 186 -12.03 26.62 15.09
CA PRO A 186 -13.41 26.92 14.77
C PRO A 186 -14.36 25.95 15.48
N GLU A 187 -15.43 26.49 16.07
CA GLU A 187 -16.49 25.69 16.70
C GLU A 187 -17.10 24.74 15.64
N ALA A 188 -17.16 23.44 15.94
CA ALA A 188 -17.77 22.46 15.06
C ALA A 188 -19.30 22.70 15.02
N GLU A 189 -19.84 23.09 13.86
CA GLU A 189 -21.28 23.33 13.71
C GLU A 189 -22.07 22.07 14.08
N GLY A 190 -22.89 22.16 15.13
CA GLY A 190 -23.79 21.08 15.56
C GLY A 190 -23.28 20.17 16.69
N ALA A 191 -22.10 20.44 17.25
CA ALA A 191 -21.65 19.79 18.49
C ALA A 191 -22.30 20.43 19.74
N ASN A 192 -22.59 19.62 20.75
CA ASN A 192 -23.09 20.06 22.06
C ASN A 192 -21.95 20.46 23.01
N LEU A 193 -20.79 19.82 22.87
CA LEU A 193 -19.58 20.16 23.60
C LEU A 193 -18.65 21.02 22.76
N THR A 194 -17.89 21.88 23.42
CA THR A 194 -16.81 22.66 22.81
C THR A 194 -15.48 21.89 22.85
N SER A 195 -14.53 22.26 21.99
CA SER A 195 -13.16 21.70 22.00
C SER A 195 -12.50 21.81 23.38
N ASP A 196 -12.67 22.94 24.07
CA ASP A 196 -12.13 23.14 25.42
C ASP A 196 -12.79 22.23 26.48
N GLU A 197 -14.09 21.95 26.36
CA GLU A 197 -14.79 21.02 27.25
C GLU A 197 -14.31 19.59 27.05
N VAL A 198 -14.11 19.16 25.80
CA VAL A 198 -13.62 17.79 25.52
C VAL A 198 -12.16 17.60 25.90
N PHE A 199 -11.30 18.63 25.77
CA PHE A 199 -9.95 18.57 26.33
C PHE A 199 -9.97 18.40 27.86
N GLN A 200 -10.84 19.12 28.57
CA GLN A 200 -10.98 18.95 30.03
C GLN A 200 -11.44 17.54 30.41
N ILE A 201 -12.41 16.98 29.66
CA ILE A 201 -12.91 15.61 29.89
C ILE A 201 -11.82 14.57 29.64
N ALA A 202 -11.04 14.72 28.56
CA ALA A 202 -9.93 13.85 28.21
C ALA A 202 -8.79 13.92 29.25
N GLU A 203 -8.38 15.12 29.68
CA GLU A 203 -7.30 15.32 30.64
C GLU A 203 -7.66 14.91 32.08
N MET A 204 -8.96 14.70 32.35
CA MET A 204 -9.44 14.11 33.60
C MET A 204 -9.30 12.58 33.64
N GLN A 205 -8.98 11.92 32.53
CA GLN A 205 -8.69 10.49 32.52
C GLN A 205 -7.30 10.22 33.12
N ASP A 206 -7.19 9.25 34.01
CA ASP A 206 -5.94 8.94 34.73
C ASP A 206 -4.81 8.58 33.76
N GLU A 207 -5.12 7.84 32.69
CA GLU A 207 -4.19 7.42 31.65
C GLU A 207 -3.59 8.62 30.91
N ILE A 208 -4.43 9.58 30.51
CA ILE A 208 -4.00 10.82 29.83
C ILE A 208 -3.25 11.73 30.79
N SER A 209 -3.71 11.87 32.03
CA SER A 209 -3.01 12.66 33.05
C SER A 209 -1.61 12.12 33.33
N ASN A 210 -1.45 10.80 33.39
CA ASN A 210 -0.15 10.15 33.52
C ASN A 210 0.71 10.32 32.27
N PHE A 211 0.11 10.20 31.08
CA PHE A 211 0.78 10.45 29.80
C PHE A 211 1.35 11.88 29.72
N LEU A 212 0.54 12.91 30.00
CA LEU A 212 0.97 14.31 29.96
C LEU A 212 2.02 14.68 31.03
N GLN A 213 2.12 13.90 32.11
CA GLN A 213 3.23 14.03 33.07
C GLN A 213 4.55 13.52 32.50
N GLN A 214 4.51 12.47 31.66
CA GLN A 214 5.68 11.89 31.00
C GLN A 214 6.08 12.70 29.76
N TYR A 215 5.10 13.22 29.03
CA TYR A 215 5.26 13.97 27.78
C TYR A 215 4.65 15.37 27.91
N PRO A 216 5.28 16.28 28.68
CA PRO A 216 4.72 17.60 28.97
C PRO A 216 4.64 18.54 27.75
N ASP A 217 5.38 18.21 26.69
CA ASP A 217 5.42 18.97 25.44
C ASP A 217 4.47 18.40 24.36
N ALA A 218 3.61 17.43 24.71
CA ALA A 218 2.64 16.88 23.76
C ALA A 218 1.66 17.97 23.27
N GLU A 219 1.48 18.05 21.95
CA GLU A 219 0.46 18.87 21.31
C GLU A 219 -0.88 18.15 21.37
N ARG A 220 -1.99 18.91 21.44
CA ARG A 220 -3.34 18.33 21.54
C ARG A 220 -4.24 18.86 20.45
N TYR A 221 -5.02 17.96 19.87
CA TYR A 221 -5.94 18.19 18.77
C TYR A 221 -7.32 17.64 19.13
N ALA A 222 -8.37 18.29 18.67
CA ALA A 222 -9.73 17.78 18.81
C ALA A 222 -10.42 17.84 17.44
N SER A 223 -11.01 16.73 17.02
CA SER A 223 -11.81 16.64 15.80
C SER A 223 -13.18 16.04 16.10
N TYR A 224 -14.22 16.57 15.46
CA TYR A 224 -15.60 16.15 15.68
C TYR A 224 -16.12 15.34 14.50
N ASP A 225 -16.58 14.11 14.76
CA ASP A 225 -17.32 13.31 13.81
C ASP A 225 -18.82 13.52 13.98
N SER A 226 -19.39 14.36 13.10
CA SER A 226 -20.83 14.66 13.08
C SER A 226 -21.73 13.48 12.74
N TYR A 227 -21.21 12.40 12.15
CA TYR A 227 -22.01 11.22 11.81
C TYR A 227 -22.23 10.33 13.04
N SER A 228 -21.17 10.08 13.81
CA SER A 228 -21.23 9.28 15.04
C SER A 228 -21.53 10.11 16.30
N GLN A 229 -21.47 11.43 16.22
CA GLN A 229 -21.58 12.38 17.35
C GLN A 229 -20.49 12.12 18.41
N ILE A 230 -19.26 11.90 17.95
CA ILE A 230 -18.10 11.60 18.78
C ILE A 230 -17.03 12.69 18.56
N TRP A 231 -16.43 13.12 19.65
CA TRP A 231 -15.21 13.90 19.65
C TRP A 231 -14.00 12.98 19.78
N HIS A 232 -13.03 13.15 18.89
CA HIS A 232 -11.73 12.50 18.94
C HIS A 232 -10.71 13.53 19.45
N VAL A 233 -10.22 13.35 20.67
CA VAL A 233 -9.14 14.13 21.25
C VAL A 233 -7.85 13.36 21.08
N ILE A 234 -6.87 13.93 20.39
CA ILE A 234 -5.60 13.28 20.05
C ILE A 234 -4.46 14.09 20.69
N TYR A 235 -3.46 13.39 21.24
CA TYR A 235 -2.24 13.96 21.77
C TYR A 235 -1.03 13.46 20.97
N ASP A 236 -0.32 14.39 20.32
CA ASP A 236 0.84 14.13 19.46
C ASP A 236 2.13 14.59 20.12
N ASN A 237 3.24 13.91 19.82
CA ASN A 237 4.57 14.43 20.14
C ASN A 237 5.09 15.30 18.97
N PRO A 238 5.31 16.61 19.18
CA PRO A 238 5.75 17.51 18.11
C PRO A 238 7.14 17.18 17.54
N LEU A 239 7.94 16.37 18.23
CA LEU A 239 9.27 15.97 17.75
C LEU A 239 9.22 14.85 16.70
N GLU A 240 8.14 14.06 16.64
CA GLU A 240 8.09 12.83 15.83
C GLU A 240 6.86 12.74 14.92
N GLY A 241 5.86 13.61 15.09
CA GLY A 241 4.67 13.66 14.22
C GLY A 241 3.87 12.36 14.23
N ARG A 242 3.74 11.72 15.41
CA ARG A 242 2.96 10.50 15.63
C ARG A 242 1.99 10.69 16.78
N GLU A 243 0.86 9.99 16.73
CA GLU A 243 -0.18 9.95 17.76
C GLU A 243 0.27 9.10 18.95
N TYR A 244 0.27 9.69 20.15
CA TYR A 244 0.69 9.01 21.38
C TYR A 244 -0.49 8.66 22.29
N ALA A 245 -1.59 9.39 22.22
CA ALA A 245 -2.79 9.05 22.95
C ALA A 245 -4.03 9.59 22.26
N TYR A 246 -5.15 8.90 22.38
CA TYR A 246 -6.45 9.45 21.99
C TYR A 246 -7.55 9.13 23.01
N VAL A 247 -8.57 9.99 23.00
CA VAL A 247 -9.79 9.84 23.79
C VAL A 247 -10.99 10.09 22.89
N ASN A 248 -11.91 9.13 22.85
CA ASN A 248 -13.19 9.28 22.17
C ASN A 248 -14.26 9.66 23.18
N ILE A 249 -14.96 10.76 22.95
CA ILE A 249 -15.94 11.34 23.89
C ILE A 249 -17.29 11.48 23.17
N ASN A 250 -18.34 10.94 23.77
CA ASN A 250 -19.69 11.13 23.28
C ASN A 250 -20.13 12.60 23.44
N ASP A 251 -20.53 13.24 22.35
CA ASP A 251 -20.89 14.66 22.35
C ASP A 251 -22.18 14.97 23.13
N GLU A 252 -23.16 14.07 23.12
CA GLU A 252 -24.45 14.28 23.82
C GLU A 252 -24.29 14.19 25.35
N THR A 253 -23.48 13.25 25.82
CA THR A 253 -23.39 12.92 27.26
C THR A 253 -22.12 13.41 27.94
N GLY A 254 -21.05 13.69 27.18
CA GLY A 254 -19.70 13.91 27.71
C GLY A 254 -19.06 12.65 28.30
N GLU A 255 -19.62 11.46 28.03
CA GLU A 255 -19.06 10.19 28.47
C GLU A 255 -17.85 9.81 27.61
N VAL A 256 -16.77 9.38 28.27
CA VAL A 256 -15.60 8.83 27.58
C VAL A 256 -15.92 7.42 27.12
N ILE A 257 -15.94 7.24 25.81
CA ILE A 257 -16.19 5.95 25.14
C ILE A 257 -14.93 5.10 25.19
N GLU A 258 -13.78 5.72 24.92
CA GLU A 258 -12.51 5.03 24.74
C GLU A 258 -11.36 5.92 25.16
N VAL A 259 -10.38 5.34 25.84
CA VAL A 259 -9.09 5.96 26.15
C VAL A 259 -8.02 5.00 25.68
N TYR A 260 -7.11 5.50 24.85
CA TYR A 260 -5.97 4.73 24.41
C TYR A 260 -4.70 5.56 24.57
N VAL A 261 -3.66 4.96 25.16
CA VAL A 261 -2.34 5.59 25.29
C VAL A 261 -1.29 4.65 24.71
N TYR A 262 -0.71 5.06 23.59
CA TYR A 262 0.53 4.50 23.06
C TYR A 262 1.71 5.06 23.85
N VAL A 263 2.08 4.35 24.93
CA VAL A 263 3.38 4.59 25.57
C VAL A 263 4.43 3.89 24.72
N TRP A 264 5.00 4.61 23.74
CA TRP A 264 6.25 4.16 23.16
C TRP A 264 7.30 4.13 24.27
N PRO A 265 8.17 3.10 24.33
CA PRO A 265 9.31 3.14 25.23
C PRO A 265 10.10 4.42 24.99
N PRO A 266 10.73 4.99 26.04
CA PRO A 266 11.60 6.14 25.86
C PRO A 266 12.59 5.88 24.73
N VAL A 267 12.73 6.85 23.83
CA VAL A 267 13.63 6.78 22.68
C VAL A 267 15.07 6.54 23.20
N GLY A 268 15.55 5.33 22.99
CA GLY A 268 16.85 4.85 23.46
C GLY A 268 16.77 3.43 24.01
N THR A 269 17.69 2.59 23.59
CA THR A 269 17.80 1.22 24.08
C THR A 269 18.53 1.20 25.43
N ASN A 270 18.06 0.39 26.37
CA ASN A 270 18.74 0.16 27.66
C ASN A 270 19.95 -0.77 27.49
N LEU A 271 19.91 -1.62 26.48
CA LEU A 271 21.00 -2.52 26.09
C LEU A 271 21.65 -2.03 24.80
N SER A 272 22.91 -2.39 24.61
CA SER A 272 23.63 -2.24 23.35
C SER A 272 23.58 -3.53 22.52
N GLU A 273 23.83 -3.43 21.20
CA GLU A 273 23.95 -4.58 20.30
C GLU A 273 24.93 -5.65 20.84
N ASP A 274 26.11 -5.23 21.34
CA ASP A 274 27.10 -6.15 21.91
C ASP A 274 26.59 -6.89 23.15
N GLU A 275 25.81 -6.20 24.01
CA GLU A 275 25.23 -6.80 25.22
C GLU A 275 24.16 -7.83 24.87
N VAL A 276 23.29 -7.56 23.90
CA VAL A 276 22.25 -8.51 23.49
C VAL A 276 22.82 -9.70 22.73
N ILE A 277 23.88 -9.51 21.93
CA ILE A 277 24.63 -10.62 21.33
C ILE A 277 25.24 -11.50 22.43
N GLU A 278 25.83 -10.91 23.48
CA GLU A 278 26.41 -11.67 24.59
C GLU A 278 25.33 -12.43 25.38
N ILE A 279 24.17 -11.82 25.64
CA ILE A 279 23.02 -12.50 26.26
C ILE A 279 22.58 -13.69 25.40
N ALA A 280 22.36 -13.47 24.09
CA ALA A 280 21.91 -14.49 23.16
C ALA A 280 22.89 -15.67 23.07
N ARG A 281 24.20 -15.40 22.93
CA ARG A 281 25.26 -16.44 22.88
C ARG A 281 25.37 -17.24 24.17
N ASN A 282 24.95 -16.69 25.31
CA ASN A 282 24.98 -17.37 26.59
C ASN A 282 23.75 -18.25 26.85
N PHE A 283 22.75 -18.23 25.96
CA PHE A 283 21.62 -19.15 26.02
C PHE A 283 22.04 -20.56 25.58
N ASP A 284 21.66 -21.60 26.34
CA ASP A 284 22.20 -22.96 26.12
C ASP A 284 21.91 -23.49 24.72
N ARG A 285 20.72 -23.22 24.19
CA ARG A 285 20.33 -23.62 22.83
C ARG A 285 21.17 -22.95 21.73
N VAL A 286 21.53 -21.68 21.92
CA VAL A 286 22.43 -20.97 21.01
C VAL A 286 23.85 -21.52 21.11
N LYS A 287 24.32 -21.91 22.31
CA LYS A 287 25.63 -22.56 22.45
C LYS A 287 25.70 -23.89 21.72
N ASP A 288 24.64 -24.69 21.81
CA ASP A 288 24.55 -25.97 21.11
C ASP A 288 24.58 -25.74 19.59
N PHE A 289 23.76 -24.81 19.09
CA PHE A 289 23.78 -24.39 17.70
C PHE A 289 25.17 -23.91 17.23
N LEU A 290 25.83 -23.03 17.99
CA LEU A 290 27.17 -22.52 17.67
C LEU A 290 28.28 -23.58 17.79
N THR A 291 28.02 -24.69 18.49
CA THR A 291 28.93 -25.83 18.52
C THR A 291 28.86 -26.64 17.23
N GLU A 292 27.66 -26.75 16.65
CA GLU A 292 27.40 -27.42 15.37
C GLU A 292 27.77 -26.54 14.17
N GLN A 293 27.51 -25.23 14.28
CA GLN A 293 27.77 -24.19 13.28
C GLN A 293 28.73 -23.15 13.87
N PRO A 294 30.06 -23.41 13.88
CA PRO A 294 31.02 -22.47 14.48
C PRO A 294 31.22 -21.19 13.66
N ASP A 295 30.95 -21.25 12.36
CA ASP A 295 31.03 -20.11 11.45
C ASP A 295 29.59 -19.64 11.16
N VAL A 296 29.20 -18.53 11.80
CA VAL A 296 27.88 -17.90 11.65
C VAL A 296 28.01 -16.40 11.38
N GLU A 297 27.07 -15.87 10.62
CA GLU A 297 26.77 -14.44 10.55
C GLU A 297 25.78 -14.08 11.66
N VAL A 298 25.94 -12.92 12.27
CA VAL A 298 25.05 -12.45 13.35
C VAL A 298 24.41 -11.15 12.91
N ASP A 299 23.09 -11.13 12.88
CA ASP A 299 22.28 -9.95 12.64
C ASP A 299 21.54 -9.55 13.90
N VAL A 300 21.40 -8.25 14.13
CA VAL A 300 20.76 -7.69 15.32
C VAL A 300 19.80 -6.59 14.91
N TRP A 301 18.56 -6.71 15.34
CA TRP A 301 17.52 -5.73 15.07
C TRP A 301 16.78 -5.35 16.36
N TYR A 302 16.39 -4.08 16.48
CA TYR A 302 15.60 -3.57 17.59
C TYR A 302 14.21 -3.17 17.10
N SER A 303 13.18 -3.74 17.74
CA SER A 303 11.79 -3.36 17.57
C SER A 303 11.46 -2.21 18.49
N GLU A 304 11.38 -0.98 17.96
CA GLU A 304 10.92 0.18 18.73
C GLU A 304 9.48 -0.02 19.25
N MET A 305 8.67 -0.77 18.51
CA MET A 305 7.26 -1.01 18.82
C MET A 305 7.07 -1.94 20.02
N THR A 306 7.87 -3.00 20.11
CA THR A 306 7.76 -3.99 21.20
C THR A 306 8.83 -3.82 22.28
N CYS A 307 9.79 -2.91 22.09
CA CYS A 307 10.95 -2.70 22.97
C CYS A 307 11.81 -3.96 23.11
N GLU A 308 11.96 -4.71 22.02
CA GLU A 308 12.62 -6.01 22.00
C GLU A 308 13.78 -6.02 21.03
N TRP A 309 14.83 -6.72 21.39
CA TRP A 309 15.97 -7.02 20.54
C TRP A 309 15.82 -8.41 19.95
N SER A 310 15.97 -8.53 18.64
CA SER A 310 16.09 -9.82 17.95
C SER A 310 17.53 -10.01 17.50
N VAL A 311 18.16 -11.09 17.99
CA VAL A 311 19.52 -11.49 17.60
C VAL A 311 19.42 -12.78 16.81
N SER A 312 19.73 -12.73 15.52
CA SER A 312 19.70 -13.87 14.61
C SER A 312 21.12 -14.35 14.30
N PHE A 313 21.36 -15.66 14.39
CA PHE A 313 22.60 -16.31 14.00
C PHE A 313 22.32 -17.16 12.77
N TYR A 314 22.94 -16.85 11.64
CA TYR A 314 22.81 -17.59 10.39
C TYR A 314 24.07 -18.42 10.16
N GLY A 315 23.96 -19.73 9.94
CA GLY A 315 25.09 -20.56 9.51
C GLY A 315 25.70 -20.04 8.20
N VAL A 316 27.00 -20.23 7.97
CA VAL A 316 27.61 -19.81 6.70
C VAL A 316 27.00 -20.58 5.52
N PRO A 317 26.59 -19.90 4.42
CA PRO A 317 26.13 -20.57 3.22
C PRO A 317 27.20 -21.56 2.74
N VAL A 318 26.82 -22.82 2.52
CA VAL A 318 27.69 -23.73 1.79
C VAL A 318 27.78 -23.16 0.38
N GLU A 319 28.92 -22.55 0.01
CA GLU A 319 29.14 -21.95 -1.32
C GLU A 319 28.85 -22.97 -2.43
N TRP A 320 27.62 -22.96 -2.94
CA TRP A 320 27.20 -23.58 -4.19
C TRP A 320 26.59 -22.49 -5.04
N GLY A 321 27.07 -22.39 -6.29
CA GLY A 321 27.04 -21.18 -7.11
C GLY A 321 25.68 -20.72 -7.67
N ALA A 322 24.58 -20.82 -6.91
CA ALA A 322 23.35 -20.08 -7.17
C ALA A 322 22.48 -20.08 -5.90
N GLU A 323 22.48 -18.95 -5.20
CA GLU A 323 21.60 -18.53 -4.10
C GLU A 323 21.63 -19.30 -2.76
N PRO A 324 21.40 -18.61 -1.62
CA PRO A 324 21.54 -19.21 -0.30
C PRO A 324 20.32 -20.09 -0.02
N ILE A 325 20.57 -21.40 0.08
CA ILE A 325 19.71 -22.31 0.85
C ILE A 325 19.52 -21.68 2.22
N GLU A 326 18.28 -21.62 2.72
CA GLU A 326 17.95 -21.08 4.05
C GLU A 326 18.97 -21.61 5.06
N LEU A 327 19.78 -20.67 5.54
CA LEU A 327 20.87 -20.98 6.43
C LEU A 327 20.26 -21.57 7.69
N PRO A 328 20.81 -22.66 8.25
CA PRO A 328 20.40 -23.05 9.59
C PRO A 328 20.53 -21.79 10.43
N PHE A 329 19.44 -21.33 11.03
CA PHE A 329 19.42 -20.11 11.81
C PHE A 329 18.81 -20.36 13.17
N ILE A 330 19.27 -19.60 14.16
CA ILE A 330 18.66 -19.52 15.48
C ILE A 330 18.53 -18.03 15.81
N TYR A 331 17.38 -17.60 16.33
CA TYR A 331 17.17 -16.25 16.81
C TYR A 331 16.84 -16.24 18.30
N VAL A 332 17.12 -15.12 18.94
CA VAL A 332 16.80 -14.86 20.35
C VAL A 332 16.10 -13.51 20.43
N VAL A 333 14.92 -13.46 21.02
CA VAL A 333 14.22 -12.23 21.36
C VAL A 333 14.50 -11.88 22.81
N ILE A 334 14.98 -10.67 23.08
CA ILE A 334 15.43 -10.20 24.38
C ILE A 334 14.69 -8.91 24.72
N SER A 335 14.11 -8.84 25.91
CA SER A 335 13.51 -7.61 26.41
C SER A 335 14.58 -6.55 26.61
N ASP A 336 14.47 -5.39 25.97
CA ASP A 336 15.40 -4.29 26.20
C ASP A 336 15.33 -3.79 27.65
N ALA A 337 14.12 -3.77 28.25
CA ALA A 337 13.90 -3.26 29.60
C ALA A 337 14.56 -4.10 30.70
N THR A 338 14.67 -5.42 30.52
CA THR A 338 15.13 -6.35 31.57
C THR A 338 16.37 -7.15 31.21
N GLY A 339 16.70 -7.26 29.92
CA GLY A 339 17.69 -8.22 29.41
C GLY A 339 17.26 -9.68 29.52
N GLU A 340 16.00 -9.95 29.85
CA GLU A 340 15.46 -11.32 29.88
C GLU A 340 15.22 -11.83 28.45
N VAL A 341 15.62 -13.07 28.19
CA VAL A 341 15.30 -13.78 26.95
C VAL A 341 13.80 -14.12 26.98
N ILE A 342 13.05 -13.54 26.06
CA ILE A 342 11.62 -13.75 25.88
C ILE A 342 11.39 -15.02 25.06
N GLU A 343 12.15 -15.18 24.00
CA GLU A 343 11.96 -16.23 23.00
C GLU A 343 13.30 -16.69 22.43
N VAL A 344 13.40 -17.98 22.08
CA VAL A 344 14.52 -18.53 21.31
C VAL A 344 13.96 -19.43 20.22
N GLY A 345 14.09 -18.99 18.97
CA GLY A 345 13.61 -19.70 17.80
C GLY A 345 14.74 -20.07 16.82
N PRO A 346 14.46 -20.79 15.72
CA PRO A 346 13.18 -21.47 15.49
C PRO A 346 12.98 -22.49 16.62
N PRO A 347 11.76 -22.78 17.09
CA PRO A 347 11.52 -23.76 18.16
C PRO A 347 12.24 -25.09 17.87
N GLU A 348 12.53 -25.91 18.90
CA GLU A 348 12.91 -27.30 18.59
C GLU A 348 11.72 -27.85 17.82
N LEU A 349 11.92 -28.03 16.53
CA LEU A 349 10.90 -28.56 15.65
C LEU A 349 10.73 -30.00 16.13
N ASP A 350 9.75 -30.24 17.01
CA ASP A 350 9.31 -31.56 17.45
C ASP A 350 8.61 -32.28 16.29
N ALA A 351 9.27 -32.32 15.13
CA ALA A 351 8.83 -33.09 13.98
C ALA A 351 8.89 -34.57 14.36
N ASN A 352 7.77 -35.26 14.16
CA ASN A 352 7.63 -36.69 14.39
C ASN A 352 8.29 -37.50 13.28
N LEU A 353 8.31 -36.96 12.07
CA LEU A 353 9.10 -37.48 10.96
C LEU A 353 10.47 -36.82 10.96
N THR A 354 11.48 -37.61 10.64
CA THR A 354 12.75 -37.07 10.19
C THR A 354 12.63 -36.57 8.74
N GLN A 355 13.54 -35.66 8.35
CA GLN A 355 13.62 -35.18 6.97
C GLN A 355 13.75 -36.34 5.96
N GLU A 356 14.52 -37.39 6.28
CA GLU A 356 14.69 -38.57 5.42
C GLU A 356 13.37 -39.36 5.27
N GLU A 357 12.61 -39.53 6.37
CA GLU A 357 11.30 -40.19 6.32
C GLU A 357 10.28 -39.40 5.49
N ALA A 358 10.24 -38.07 5.63
CA ALA A 358 9.37 -37.23 4.81
C ALA A 358 9.74 -37.31 3.31
N ILE A 359 11.04 -37.30 2.98
CA ILE A 359 11.53 -37.48 1.60
C ILE A 359 11.13 -38.84 1.04
N ASP A 360 11.30 -39.91 1.82
CA ASP A 360 10.93 -41.26 1.39
C ASP A 360 9.42 -41.37 1.11
N ILE A 361 8.56 -40.80 1.97
CA ILE A 361 7.11 -40.72 1.75
C ILE A 361 6.80 -39.97 0.44
N ALA A 362 7.45 -38.83 0.21
CA ALA A 362 7.24 -38.04 -1.00
C ALA A 362 7.66 -38.81 -2.27
N LYS A 363 8.76 -39.58 -2.24
CA LYS A 363 9.23 -40.42 -3.36
C LYS A 363 8.26 -41.55 -3.74
N GLU A 364 7.34 -41.93 -2.85
CA GLU A 364 6.31 -42.92 -3.18
C GLU A 364 5.21 -42.35 -4.10
N ARG A 365 5.12 -41.02 -4.25
CA ARG A 365 4.15 -40.36 -5.12
C ARG A 365 4.44 -40.59 -6.60
N ILE A 366 3.39 -40.87 -7.38
CA ILE A 366 3.54 -41.16 -8.81
C ILE A 366 4.06 -39.94 -9.59
N GLU A 367 3.68 -38.74 -9.15
CA GLU A 367 4.12 -37.46 -9.69
C GLU A 367 5.64 -37.30 -9.51
N VAL A 368 6.15 -37.56 -8.30
CA VAL A 368 7.58 -37.54 -7.98
C VAL A 368 8.33 -38.64 -8.72
N GLN A 369 7.81 -39.86 -8.78
CA GLN A 369 8.44 -40.95 -9.54
C GLN A 369 8.55 -40.63 -11.03
N THR A 370 7.50 -40.03 -11.60
CA THR A 370 7.49 -39.59 -13.00
C THR A 370 8.51 -38.47 -13.22
N PHE A 371 8.57 -37.51 -12.29
CA PHE A 371 9.55 -36.42 -12.33
C PHE A 371 10.98 -36.94 -12.24
N LEU A 372 11.31 -37.76 -11.22
CA LEU A 372 12.64 -38.35 -11.03
C LEU A 372 13.06 -39.32 -12.14
N ALA A 373 12.10 -39.99 -12.79
CA ALA A 373 12.40 -40.80 -13.98
C ALA A 373 12.89 -39.95 -15.16
N ASN A 374 12.39 -38.71 -15.28
CA ASN A 374 12.80 -37.76 -16.31
C ASN A 374 13.99 -36.89 -15.87
N ARG A 375 14.17 -36.69 -14.57
CA ARG A 375 15.20 -35.85 -13.91
C ARG A 375 15.91 -36.65 -12.80
N PRO A 376 16.72 -37.67 -13.14
CA PRO A 376 17.37 -38.53 -12.15
C PRO A 376 18.43 -37.81 -11.29
N ASP A 377 18.79 -36.59 -11.67
CA ASP A 377 19.74 -35.70 -11.01
C ASP A 377 19.05 -34.49 -10.35
N ALA A 378 17.73 -34.54 -10.16
CA ALA A 378 17.00 -33.52 -9.41
C ALA A 378 17.55 -33.37 -7.98
N TYR A 379 17.59 -32.13 -7.50
CA TYR A 379 17.91 -31.82 -6.12
C TYR A 379 16.71 -32.11 -5.23
N GLU A 380 16.98 -32.72 -4.08
CA GLU A 380 15.97 -33.05 -3.07
C GLU A 380 16.08 -32.04 -1.94
N TYR A 381 15.00 -31.32 -1.70
CA TYR A 381 14.88 -30.33 -0.64
C TYR A 381 13.68 -30.70 0.24
N ALA A 382 13.83 -30.57 1.55
CA ALA A 382 12.72 -30.77 2.47
C ALA A 382 12.87 -29.80 3.64
N TYR A 383 11.80 -29.05 3.93
CA TYR A 383 11.72 -28.19 5.11
C TYR A 383 10.47 -28.52 5.91
N TYR A 384 10.51 -28.28 7.21
CA TYR A 384 9.40 -28.50 8.12
C TYR A 384 8.80 -27.17 8.56
N GLU A 385 7.50 -27.02 8.37
CA GLU A 385 6.70 -25.88 8.83
C GLU A 385 6.01 -26.25 10.17
N PRO A 386 6.47 -25.72 11.31
CA PRO A 386 5.93 -26.10 12.62
C PRO A 386 4.47 -25.67 12.83
N GLU A 387 4.05 -24.54 12.27
CA GLU A 387 2.69 -24.02 12.44
C GLU A 387 1.64 -24.95 11.81
N GLY A 388 1.93 -25.48 10.62
CA GLY A 388 1.09 -26.48 9.95
C GLY A 388 1.32 -27.92 10.45
N SER A 389 2.42 -28.17 11.16
CA SER A 389 2.96 -29.52 11.40
C SER A 389 3.12 -30.29 10.07
N GLU A 390 3.76 -29.63 9.10
CA GLU A 390 3.85 -30.10 7.71
C GLU A 390 5.29 -30.12 7.21
N TRP A 391 5.63 -31.15 6.44
CA TRP A 391 6.87 -31.22 5.67
C TRP A 391 6.59 -30.85 4.23
N TYR A 392 7.36 -29.91 3.72
CA TYR A 392 7.34 -29.52 2.31
C TYR A 392 8.56 -30.13 1.63
N VAL A 393 8.33 -31.15 0.82
CA VAL A 393 9.38 -31.91 0.14
C VAL A 393 9.40 -31.58 -1.35
N SER A 394 10.39 -30.81 -1.79
CA SER A 394 10.56 -30.38 -3.18
C SER A 394 11.64 -31.16 -3.90
N PHE A 395 11.33 -31.61 -5.11
CA PHE A 395 12.27 -32.20 -6.07
C PHE A 395 12.47 -31.19 -7.19
N ILE A 396 13.66 -30.59 -7.29
CA ILE A 396 13.93 -29.43 -8.14
C ILE A 396 14.90 -29.83 -9.26
N ASN A 397 14.58 -29.49 -10.50
CA ASN A 397 15.42 -29.81 -11.66
C ASN A 397 16.71 -28.94 -11.66
N ASN A 398 17.86 -29.58 -11.48
CA ASN A 398 19.18 -28.92 -11.40
C ASN A 398 19.70 -28.33 -12.73
N VAL A 399 18.96 -28.44 -13.83
CA VAL A 399 19.49 -28.24 -15.19
C VAL A 399 19.34 -26.81 -15.74
N VAL A 400 18.69 -25.89 -15.03
CA VAL A 400 18.51 -24.53 -15.56
C VAL A 400 19.59 -23.61 -15.00
N GLU A 401 20.69 -23.43 -15.75
CA GLU A 401 21.42 -22.16 -15.66
C GLU A 401 20.37 -21.05 -15.88
N PRO A 402 20.23 -20.08 -14.96
CA PRO A 402 19.22 -19.06 -15.07
C PRO A 402 19.34 -18.39 -16.45
N ILE A 403 18.27 -18.49 -17.24
CA ILE A 403 18.18 -17.75 -18.49
C ILE A 403 18.01 -16.29 -18.06
N GLU A 404 19.11 -15.54 -17.99
CA GLU A 404 19.06 -14.10 -17.76
C GLU A 404 18.15 -13.43 -18.81
N PRO A 405 17.25 -12.50 -18.43
CA PRO A 405 16.92 -12.00 -17.10
C PRO A 405 15.45 -12.29 -16.81
N VAL A 406 15.06 -13.56 -16.64
CA VAL A 406 13.71 -13.84 -16.16
C VAL A 406 13.77 -13.94 -14.64
N GLU A 407 13.34 -12.85 -14.01
CA GLU A 407 13.06 -12.74 -12.58
C GLU A 407 12.23 -13.96 -12.11
N TRP A 408 12.85 -14.80 -11.28
CA TRP A 408 12.22 -15.68 -10.28
C TRP A 408 11.35 -16.88 -10.67
N TYR A 409 11.28 -17.34 -11.92
CA TYR A 409 10.57 -18.62 -12.16
C TYR A 409 11.40 -19.80 -11.67
N PRO A 410 10.90 -20.61 -10.70
CA PRO A 410 11.63 -21.75 -10.21
C PRO A 410 11.92 -22.73 -11.35
N ALA A 411 13.01 -23.49 -11.24
CA ALA A 411 13.20 -24.62 -12.14
C ALA A 411 12.01 -25.60 -12.01
N GLU A 412 11.74 -26.39 -13.06
CA GLU A 412 10.73 -27.47 -13.02
C GLU A 412 10.85 -28.24 -11.70
N CYS A 413 9.78 -28.29 -10.89
CA CYS A 413 9.83 -28.92 -9.58
C CYS A 413 8.52 -29.62 -9.21
N VAL A 414 8.62 -30.60 -8.30
CA VAL A 414 7.47 -31.24 -7.67
C VAL A 414 7.61 -31.10 -6.18
N THR A 415 6.65 -30.45 -5.54
CA THR A 415 6.58 -30.31 -4.08
C THR A 415 5.48 -31.19 -3.51
N VAL A 416 5.78 -31.95 -2.48
CA VAL A 416 4.85 -32.81 -1.76
C VAL A 416 4.72 -32.28 -0.35
N ILE A 417 3.49 -32.00 0.08
CA ILE A 417 3.19 -31.60 1.46
C ILE A 417 2.80 -32.85 2.24
N VAL A 418 3.59 -33.20 3.24
CA VAL A 418 3.43 -34.39 4.09
C VAL A 418 3.06 -33.95 5.50
N ASP A 419 1.96 -34.45 6.02
CA ASP A 419 1.56 -34.24 7.42
C ASP A 419 2.56 -34.93 8.34
N ASP A 420 3.19 -34.17 9.24
CA ASP A 420 4.23 -34.71 10.13
C ASP A 420 3.69 -35.70 11.17
N LEU A 421 2.46 -35.52 11.64
CA LEU A 421 1.88 -36.37 12.67
C LEU A 421 1.50 -37.76 12.14
N THR A 422 1.04 -37.82 10.89
CA THR A 422 0.44 -39.02 10.29
C THR A 422 1.27 -39.64 9.19
N GLY A 423 2.17 -38.88 8.57
CA GLY A 423 2.86 -39.26 7.34
C GLY A 423 1.94 -39.27 6.11
N GLU A 424 0.71 -38.75 6.19
CA GLU A 424 -0.18 -38.66 5.04
C GLU A 424 0.21 -37.50 4.12
N VAL A 425 0.15 -37.73 2.81
CA VAL A 425 0.37 -36.66 1.82
C VAL A 425 -0.90 -35.82 1.70
N LYS A 426 -0.81 -34.55 2.10
CA LYS A 426 -1.88 -33.56 2.04
C LYS A 426 -2.07 -33.01 0.64
N ASP A 427 -0.97 -32.68 -0.03
CA ASP A 427 -0.98 -32.06 -1.35
C ASP A 427 0.25 -32.44 -2.18
N VAL A 428 0.11 -32.36 -3.50
CA VAL A 428 1.20 -32.53 -4.47
C VAL A 428 1.12 -31.42 -5.50
N GLN A 429 2.09 -30.52 -5.45
CA GLN A 429 2.20 -29.38 -6.33
C GLN A 429 3.24 -29.69 -7.40
N VAL A 430 2.84 -29.57 -8.66
CA VAL A 430 3.73 -29.78 -9.80
C VAL A 430 3.93 -28.43 -10.48
N TYR A 431 5.11 -27.87 -10.32
CA TYR A 431 5.51 -26.67 -11.03
C TYR A 431 6.28 -27.05 -12.29
N ARG A 432 5.85 -26.51 -13.43
CA ARG A 432 6.66 -26.57 -14.65
C ARG A 432 6.81 -25.14 -15.16
N PRO A 433 8.03 -24.71 -15.52
CA PRO A 433 8.21 -23.43 -16.16
C PRO A 433 7.47 -23.43 -17.51
N PRO A 434 6.94 -22.28 -17.93
CA PRO A 434 6.26 -22.16 -19.21
C PRO A 434 7.23 -22.52 -20.35
N VAL A 435 6.75 -23.30 -21.34
CA VAL A 435 7.54 -23.69 -22.52
C VAL A 435 7.58 -22.55 -23.52
N ILE A 436 6.45 -21.85 -23.70
CA ILE A 436 6.40 -20.64 -24.50
C ILE A 436 6.75 -19.42 -23.65
N SER A 437 7.48 -18.48 -24.23
CA SER A 437 7.83 -17.22 -23.55
C SER A 437 6.62 -16.31 -23.37
N GLU A 438 6.73 -15.36 -22.44
CA GLU A 438 5.77 -14.27 -22.25
C GLU A 438 5.46 -13.54 -23.57
N ASP A 439 6.49 -13.14 -24.32
CA ASP A 439 6.35 -12.47 -25.63
C ASP A 439 5.59 -13.35 -26.64
N GLU A 440 5.84 -14.66 -26.64
CA GLU A 440 5.13 -15.59 -27.52
C GLU A 440 3.65 -15.69 -27.14
N ALA A 441 3.34 -15.77 -25.85
CA ALA A 441 1.97 -15.76 -25.35
C ALA A 441 1.23 -14.45 -25.71
N ILE A 442 1.87 -13.29 -25.53
CA ILE A 442 1.32 -11.98 -25.95
C ILE A 442 1.01 -11.99 -27.45
N ASN A 443 1.92 -12.50 -28.28
CA ASN A 443 1.74 -12.54 -29.73
C ASN A 443 0.60 -13.49 -30.15
N ILE A 444 0.47 -14.64 -29.49
CA ILE A 444 -0.65 -15.57 -29.69
C ILE A 444 -1.97 -14.89 -29.31
N ALA A 445 -2.04 -14.26 -28.14
CA ALA A 445 -3.21 -13.57 -27.64
C ALA A 445 -3.64 -12.42 -28.57
N LYS A 446 -2.71 -11.58 -29.01
CA LYS A 446 -2.96 -10.51 -30.01
C LYS A 446 -3.42 -11.03 -31.37
N GLY A 447 -3.12 -12.30 -31.69
CA GLY A 447 -3.61 -12.98 -32.89
C GLY A 447 -5.08 -13.40 -32.83
N THR A 448 -5.71 -13.37 -31.65
CA THR A 448 -7.14 -13.65 -31.51
C THR A 448 -7.99 -12.51 -32.05
N ALA A 449 -9.19 -12.84 -32.57
CA ALA A 449 -10.10 -11.84 -33.10
C ALA A 449 -10.53 -10.84 -32.03
N GLU A 450 -10.86 -11.32 -30.83
CA GLU A 450 -11.33 -10.51 -29.71
C GLU A 450 -10.29 -9.50 -29.23
N MET A 451 -9.06 -9.96 -28.91
CA MET A 451 -7.96 -9.09 -28.50
C MET A 451 -7.58 -8.09 -29.59
N SER A 452 -7.53 -8.54 -30.86
CA SER A 452 -7.21 -7.66 -31.98
C SER A 452 -8.28 -6.58 -32.22
N GLU A 453 -9.56 -6.92 -32.09
CA GLU A 453 -10.66 -5.97 -32.21
C GLU A 453 -10.65 -4.97 -31.05
N PHE A 454 -10.41 -5.44 -29.82
CA PHE A 454 -10.32 -4.61 -28.62
C PHE A 454 -9.18 -3.59 -28.70
N LEU A 455 -7.95 -4.05 -28.98
CA LEU A 455 -6.77 -3.17 -29.12
C LEU A 455 -6.90 -2.18 -30.28
N SER A 456 -7.69 -2.50 -31.31
CA SER A 456 -7.97 -1.58 -32.42
C SER A 456 -9.00 -0.51 -32.04
N ALA A 457 -9.97 -0.87 -31.19
CA ALA A 457 -11.00 0.04 -30.70
C ALA A 457 -10.50 0.96 -29.58
N HIS A 458 -9.50 0.50 -28.81
CA HIS A 458 -8.95 1.17 -27.63
C HIS A 458 -7.42 1.30 -27.74
N PRO A 459 -6.90 2.31 -28.46
CA PRO A 459 -5.46 2.49 -28.63
C PRO A 459 -4.71 2.84 -27.34
N ASP A 460 -5.43 3.24 -26.29
CA ASP A 460 -4.93 3.47 -24.93
C ASP A 460 -4.75 2.17 -24.13
N ALA A 461 -5.22 1.04 -24.64
CA ALA A 461 -5.21 -0.22 -23.90
C ALA A 461 -3.78 -0.71 -23.64
N GLU A 462 -3.51 -1.07 -22.38
CA GLU A 462 -2.25 -1.67 -21.94
C GLU A 462 -2.40 -3.19 -21.89
N VAL A 463 -1.36 -3.91 -22.33
CA VAL A 463 -1.34 -5.38 -22.29
C VAL A 463 -0.52 -5.83 -21.10
N TRP A 464 -1.17 -6.53 -20.19
CA TRP A 464 -0.60 -7.16 -19.03
C TRP A 464 -0.57 -8.67 -19.24
N VAL A 465 0.46 -9.32 -18.72
CA VAL A 465 0.61 -10.76 -18.81
C VAL A 465 1.21 -11.29 -17.54
N TRP A 466 0.71 -12.44 -17.10
CA TRP A 466 1.26 -13.16 -15.97
C TRP A 466 1.06 -14.65 -16.16
N TYR A 467 1.88 -15.43 -15.46
CA TYR A 467 1.82 -16.88 -15.52
C TYR A 467 0.94 -17.41 -14.38
N ASN A 468 -0.10 -18.17 -14.72
CA ASN A 468 -0.92 -18.90 -13.77
C ASN A 468 -0.33 -20.30 -13.58
N GLU A 469 0.47 -20.45 -12.54
CA GLU A 469 1.20 -21.69 -12.24
C GLU A 469 0.27 -22.88 -11.96
N LYS A 470 -0.88 -22.61 -11.33
CA LYS A 470 -1.87 -23.65 -10.99
C LYS A 470 -2.52 -24.26 -12.23
N LEU A 471 -2.72 -23.44 -13.26
CA LEU A 471 -3.39 -23.84 -14.49
C LEU A 471 -2.42 -24.07 -15.64
N MET A 472 -1.12 -23.80 -15.44
CA MET A 472 -0.08 -23.98 -16.46
C MET A 472 -0.37 -23.15 -17.73
N GLU A 473 -0.82 -21.90 -17.53
CA GLU A 473 -1.32 -21.02 -18.60
C GLU A 473 -0.78 -19.60 -18.42
N TRP A 474 -0.49 -18.94 -19.55
CA TRP A 474 -0.32 -17.49 -19.58
C TRP A 474 -1.69 -16.82 -19.63
N VAL A 475 -1.92 -15.88 -18.72
CA VAL A 475 -3.07 -14.99 -18.79
C VAL A 475 -2.61 -13.70 -19.43
N VAL A 476 -3.21 -13.32 -20.55
CA VAL A 476 -2.91 -12.08 -21.27
C VAL A 476 -4.15 -11.18 -21.25
N ASN A 477 -4.07 -10.07 -20.53
CA ASN A 477 -5.15 -9.08 -20.42
C ASN A 477 -4.79 -7.83 -21.20
N ALA A 478 -5.73 -7.32 -22.00
CA ALA A 478 -5.69 -5.94 -22.46
C ALA A 478 -6.72 -5.13 -21.72
N TYR A 479 -6.30 -4.04 -21.08
CA TYR A 479 -7.16 -3.17 -20.29
C TYR A 479 -7.09 -1.74 -20.78
N SER A 480 -8.27 -1.12 -21.00
CA SER A 480 -8.38 0.29 -21.37
C SER A 480 -8.84 1.12 -20.17
N MET A 481 -8.00 2.09 -19.79
CA MET A 481 -8.31 3.05 -18.74
C MET A 481 -9.42 4.03 -19.14
N GLU A 482 -9.62 4.29 -20.45
CA GLU A 482 -10.67 5.19 -20.91
C GLU A 482 -12.08 4.64 -20.63
N ILE A 483 -12.27 3.34 -20.81
CA ILE A 483 -13.59 2.69 -20.70
C ILE A 483 -13.74 1.74 -19.50
N PHE A 484 -12.68 1.48 -18.74
CA PHE A 484 -12.66 0.58 -17.59
C PHE A 484 -13.12 -0.85 -17.95
N THR A 485 -12.68 -1.36 -19.10
CA THR A 485 -12.99 -2.71 -19.59
C THR A 485 -11.71 -3.42 -19.96
N GLU A 486 -11.70 -4.75 -19.84
CA GLU A 486 -10.63 -5.63 -20.32
C GLU A 486 -11.14 -6.71 -21.27
N VAL A 487 -10.17 -7.28 -22.01
CA VAL A 487 -10.29 -8.57 -22.69
C VAL A 487 -9.17 -9.46 -22.18
N THR A 488 -9.52 -10.67 -21.76
CA THR A 488 -8.58 -11.68 -21.25
C THR A 488 -8.46 -12.83 -22.25
N VAL A 489 -7.23 -13.27 -22.54
CA VAL A 489 -6.97 -14.47 -23.34
C VAL A 489 -6.05 -15.40 -22.56
N PHE A 490 -6.49 -16.64 -22.38
CA PHE A 490 -5.71 -17.70 -21.76
C PHE A 490 -4.94 -18.48 -22.83
N VAL A 491 -3.63 -18.60 -22.67
CA VAL A 491 -2.75 -19.32 -23.59
C VAL A 491 -2.07 -20.45 -22.83
N ASP A 492 -2.27 -21.69 -23.28
CA ASP A 492 -1.60 -22.87 -22.72
C ASP A 492 -0.08 -22.69 -22.75
N ALA A 493 0.57 -22.72 -21.59
CA ALA A 493 1.97 -22.36 -21.49
C ALA A 493 2.93 -23.44 -22.05
N GLU A 494 2.43 -24.66 -22.29
CA GLU A 494 3.20 -25.74 -22.89
C GLU A 494 3.09 -25.74 -24.42
N THR A 495 1.88 -25.49 -24.94
CA THR A 495 1.54 -25.71 -26.36
C THR A 495 1.29 -24.44 -27.15
N GLY A 496 1.01 -23.31 -26.49
CA GLY A 496 0.54 -22.09 -27.14
C GLY A 496 -0.90 -22.17 -27.65
N GLU A 497 -1.66 -23.21 -27.31
CA GLU A 497 -3.07 -23.30 -27.66
C GLU A 497 -3.90 -22.30 -26.84
N ILE A 498 -4.79 -21.56 -27.50
CA ILE A 498 -5.72 -20.66 -26.81
C ILE A 498 -6.76 -21.51 -26.07
N LYS A 499 -6.91 -21.27 -24.77
CA LYS A 499 -7.91 -21.90 -23.92
C LYS A 499 -9.15 -21.01 -23.88
N THR A 500 -10.18 -21.42 -24.60
CA THR A 500 -11.49 -20.75 -24.51
C THR A 500 -12.21 -21.24 -23.27
N ARG A 501 -12.49 -20.33 -22.34
CA ARG A 501 -13.31 -20.58 -21.16
C ARG A 501 -14.67 -19.92 -21.40
N GLU A 502 -15.47 -20.55 -22.25
CA GLU A 502 -16.87 -20.19 -22.34
C GLU A 502 -17.64 -21.03 -21.32
N PRO A 503 -18.41 -20.41 -20.41
CA PRO A 503 -19.26 -21.16 -19.50
C PRO A 503 -20.27 -21.97 -20.33
N THR A 504 -20.28 -23.29 -20.16
CA THR A 504 -21.23 -24.17 -20.85
C THR A 504 -22.64 -23.98 -20.29
N ILE A 505 -22.74 -23.82 -18.97
CA ILE A 505 -23.98 -23.42 -18.31
C ILE A 505 -24.11 -21.90 -18.30
N LYS A 506 -25.27 -21.41 -18.75
CA LYS A 506 -25.54 -19.97 -18.80
C LYS A 506 -25.82 -19.42 -17.41
N TRP A 507 -25.70 -18.10 -17.29
CA TRP A 507 -26.04 -17.36 -16.07
C TRP A 507 -27.38 -17.79 -15.46
N GLU A 508 -28.44 -17.93 -16.26
CA GLU A 508 -29.76 -18.28 -15.74
C GLU A 508 -29.81 -19.70 -15.15
N GLU A 509 -29.08 -20.64 -15.75
CA GLU A 509 -28.98 -22.02 -15.27
C GLU A 509 -28.11 -22.09 -14.00
N ALA A 510 -26.99 -21.37 -13.97
CA ALA A 510 -26.15 -21.22 -12.79
C ALA A 510 -26.95 -20.64 -11.60
N LEU A 511 -27.77 -19.60 -11.85
CA LEU A 511 -28.61 -18.99 -10.84
C LEU A 511 -29.67 -19.96 -10.29
N GLU A 512 -30.31 -20.77 -11.14
CA GLU A 512 -31.26 -21.79 -10.69
C GLU A 512 -30.59 -22.86 -9.82
N ILE A 513 -29.39 -23.29 -10.20
CA ILE A 513 -28.58 -24.24 -9.42
C ILE A 513 -28.20 -23.63 -8.06
N ALA A 514 -27.71 -22.38 -8.06
CA ALA A 514 -27.32 -21.68 -6.83
C ALA A 514 -28.50 -21.48 -5.88
N GLN A 515 -29.68 -21.12 -6.40
CA GLN A 515 -30.90 -20.99 -5.59
C GLN A 515 -31.33 -22.32 -4.99
N SER A 516 -31.18 -23.42 -5.73
CA SER A 516 -31.48 -24.76 -5.22
C SER A 516 -30.48 -25.18 -4.13
N ALA A 517 -29.19 -24.88 -4.30
CA ALA A 517 -28.15 -25.18 -3.32
C ALA A 517 -28.30 -24.36 -2.04
N ALA A 518 -28.66 -23.08 -2.17
CA ALA A 518 -28.87 -22.16 -1.05
C ALA A 518 -30.29 -22.23 -0.45
N ALA A 519 -31.15 -23.18 -0.86
CA ALA A 519 -32.58 -23.15 -0.55
C ALA A 519 -32.89 -23.00 0.94
N ASP A 520 -32.15 -23.65 1.83
CA ASP A 520 -32.33 -23.54 3.28
C ASP A 520 -31.98 -22.14 3.81
N PHE A 521 -30.90 -21.54 3.31
CA PHE A 521 -30.52 -20.16 3.60
C PHE A 521 -31.60 -19.20 3.10
N LEU A 522 -32.04 -19.35 1.85
CA LEU A 522 -33.06 -18.51 1.20
C LEU A 522 -34.44 -18.60 1.87
N ASN A 523 -34.78 -19.76 2.46
CA ASN A 523 -36.02 -19.95 3.21
C ASN A 523 -35.99 -19.28 4.60
N THR A 524 -34.79 -19.17 5.20
CA THR A 524 -34.60 -18.65 6.55
C THR A 524 -34.40 -17.14 6.55
N HIS A 525 -33.62 -16.64 5.59
CA HIS A 525 -33.25 -15.24 5.47
C HIS A 525 -34.07 -14.60 4.36
N ARG A 526 -34.84 -13.55 4.68
CA ARG A 526 -35.57 -12.79 3.67
C ARG A 526 -34.56 -12.01 2.83
N ILE A 527 -34.21 -12.53 1.65
CA ILE A 527 -33.19 -11.98 0.75
C ILE A 527 -33.53 -10.55 0.31
N ALA A 528 -32.52 -9.69 0.18
CA ALA A 528 -32.66 -8.39 -0.48
C ALA A 528 -31.80 -8.22 -1.74
N VAL A 529 -30.63 -8.87 -1.83
CA VAL A 529 -29.67 -8.62 -2.92
C VAL A 529 -29.03 -9.93 -3.38
N PHE A 530 -28.89 -10.03 -4.69
CA PHE A 530 -28.15 -11.08 -5.39
C PHE A 530 -27.03 -10.39 -6.19
N ASN A 531 -25.80 -10.91 -6.12
CA ASN A 531 -24.73 -10.59 -7.04
C ASN A 531 -24.14 -11.89 -7.60
N GLY A 532 -23.72 -11.88 -8.86
CA GLY A 532 -23.20 -13.06 -9.54
C GLY A 532 -22.15 -12.66 -10.56
N VAL A 533 -20.99 -13.29 -10.47
CA VAL A 533 -19.87 -13.05 -11.38
C VAL A 533 -19.41 -14.38 -11.95
N TYR A 534 -19.12 -14.39 -13.25
CA TYR A 534 -18.36 -15.48 -13.86
C TYR A 534 -16.88 -15.22 -13.59
N ASP A 535 -16.26 -16.11 -12.85
CA ASP A 535 -14.81 -16.12 -12.69
C ASP A 535 -14.19 -16.94 -13.83
N GLU A 536 -13.68 -16.23 -14.83
CA GLU A 536 -12.97 -16.83 -15.96
C GLU A 536 -11.66 -17.51 -15.55
N PHE A 537 -11.03 -17.12 -14.42
CA PHE A 537 -9.78 -17.70 -13.94
C PHE A 537 -9.95 -19.08 -13.34
N THR A 538 -11.10 -19.36 -12.76
CA THR A 538 -11.43 -20.69 -12.23
C THR A 538 -12.45 -21.43 -13.08
N ASN A 539 -13.04 -20.75 -14.07
CA ASN A 539 -14.16 -21.23 -14.88
C ASN A 539 -15.37 -21.59 -14.01
N GLN A 540 -15.71 -20.71 -13.07
CA GLN A 540 -16.75 -20.92 -12.07
C GLN A 540 -17.75 -19.76 -12.08
N TRP A 541 -18.99 -20.04 -11.69
CA TRP A 541 -19.95 -19.01 -11.32
C TRP A 541 -19.88 -18.80 -9.80
N LEU A 542 -19.61 -17.57 -9.39
CA LEU A 542 -19.63 -17.12 -8.00
C LEU A 542 -20.95 -16.38 -7.78
N ILE A 543 -21.88 -16.98 -7.04
CA ILE A 543 -23.23 -16.42 -6.84
C ILE A 543 -23.47 -16.17 -5.35
N ASN A 544 -23.60 -14.91 -4.98
CA ASN A 544 -23.82 -14.47 -3.61
C ASN A 544 -25.26 -14.08 -3.37
N PHE A 545 -25.81 -14.58 -2.26
CA PHE A 545 -27.11 -14.17 -1.72
C PHE A 545 -26.91 -13.53 -0.36
N CYS A 546 -27.35 -12.29 -0.22
CA CYS A 546 -27.30 -11.58 1.06
C CYS A 546 -28.71 -11.47 1.66
N ASP A 547 -28.79 -11.58 2.98
CA ASP A 547 -30.03 -11.25 3.69
C ASP A 547 -30.37 -9.74 3.59
N ARG A 548 -31.51 -9.36 4.14
CA ARG A 548 -32.02 -7.99 4.01
C ARG A 548 -31.11 -6.91 4.61
N PHE A 549 -30.29 -7.27 5.60
CA PHE A 549 -29.45 -6.35 6.33
C PHE A 549 -27.97 -6.49 5.94
N ALA A 550 -27.66 -7.42 5.02
CA ALA A 550 -26.29 -7.81 4.67
C ALA A 550 -25.48 -8.30 5.87
N GLU A 551 -26.16 -8.80 6.91
CA GLU A 551 -25.53 -9.36 8.11
C GLU A 551 -25.06 -10.80 7.84
N ASN A 552 -25.76 -11.50 6.95
CA ASN A 552 -25.43 -12.85 6.51
C ASN A 552 -25.41 -12.94 4.99
N GLU A 553 -24.40 -13.63 4.48
CA GLU A 553 -24.18 -13.88 3.06
C GLU A 553 -23.94 -15.37 2.84
N ILE A 554 -24.45 -15.91 1.73
CA ILE A 554 -24.05 -17.24 1.26
C ILE A 554 -23.50 -17.11 -0.16
N MET A 555 -22.29 -17.58 -0.37
CA MET A 555 -21.67 -17.73 -1.68
C MET A 555 -21.85 -19.16 -2.16
N VAL A 556 -22.37 -19.33 -3.37
CA VAL A 556 -22.43 -20.61 -4.05
C VAL A 556 -21.47 -20.57 -5.22
N ILE A 557 -20.51 -21.49 -5.21
CA ILE A 557 -19.51 -21.65 -6.28
C ILE A 557 -19.92 -22.85 -7.14
N ILE A 558 -20.10 -22.61 -8.44
CA ILE A 558 -20.58 -23.62 -9.40
C ILE A 558 -19.55 -23.75 -10.53
N ASP A 559 -19.17 -24.98 -10.87
CA ASP A 559 -18.37 -25.26 -12.05
C ASP A 559 -19.15 -24.86 -13.32
N ALA A 560 -18.60 -23.92 -14.11
CA ALA A 560 -19.34 -23.33 -15.22
C ALA A 560 -19.45 -24.25 -16.45
N VAL A 561 -18.83 -25.43 -16.43
CA VAL A 561 -18.91 -26.43 -17.50
C VAL A 561 -19.95 -27.51 -17.20
N SER A 562 -19.86 -28.09 -16.02
CA SER A 562 -20.68 -29.22 -15.57
C SER A 562 -21.98 -28.78 -14.88
N GLY A 563 -22.00 -27.57 -14.31
CA GLY A 563 -23.07 -27.11 -13.43
C GLY A 563 -23.06 -27.79 -12.05
N GLU A 564 -22.00 -28.48 -11.69
CA GLU A 564 -21.84 -29.05 -10.35
C GLU A 564 -21.54 -27.93 -9.33
N VAL A 565 -22.20 -27.98 -8.17
CA VAL A 565 -21.91 -27.09 -7.05
C VAL A 565 -20.61 -27.55 -6.41
N ILE A 566 -19.57 -26.72 -6.47
CA ILE A 566 -18.25 -26.99 -5.90
C ILE A 566 -18.31 -26.81 -4.39
N THR A 567 -18.81 -25.66 -3.93
CA THR A 567 -18.94 -25.34 -2.51
C THR A 567 -20.06 -24.34 -2.26
N THR A 568 -20.51 -24.30 -1.01
CA THR A 568 -21.43 -23.30 -0.46
C THR A 568 -20.84 -22.79 0.83
N GLU A 569 -20.56 -21.49 0.90
CA GLU A 569 -19.92 -20.86 2.06
C GLU A 569 -20.84 -19.81 2.65
N VAL A 570 -21.06 -19.86 3.96
CA VAL A 570 -21.90 -18.89 4.69
C VAL A 570 -20.99 -17.96 5.47
N PHE A 571 -21.13 -16.66 5.22
CA PHE A 571 -20.42 -15.59 5.91
C PHE A 571 -21.40 -14.85 6.82
N SER A 572 -20.92 -14.46 8.00
CA SER A 572 -21.63 -13.57 8.92
C SER A 572 -20.72 -12.40 9.23
N TRP A 573 -21.23 -11.18 9.05
CA TRP A 573 -20.50 -9.93 9.24
C TRP A 573 -20.59 -9.40 10.68
N ASP A 574 -21.29 -10.12 11.57
CA ASP A 574 -21.32 -9.83 12.99
C ASP A 574 -20.07 -10.49 13.63
N GLU A 575 -19.04 -9.70 13.93
CA GLU A 575 -17.77 -10.17 14.53
C GLU A 575 -17.94 -10.79 15.94
N ASP A 576 -19.17 -10.92 16.46
CA ASP A 576 -19.45 -11.26 17.86
C ASP A 576 -20.26 -12.56 18.09
N ILE A 577 -20.28 -13.51 17.15
CA ILE A 577 -20.89 -14.84 17.40
C ILE A 577 -19.89 -15.99 17.24
N THR A 578 -19.26 -16.27 18.38
CA THR A 578 -18.78 -17.59 18.75
C THR A 578 -19.83 -18.66 18.41
N ALA A 579 -19.47 -19.56 17.50
CA ALA A 579 -20.10 -20.85 17.21
C ALA A 579 -21.48 -20.85 16.49
N LEU A 580 -21.42 -21.07 15.17
CA LEU A 580 -22.43 -21.83 14.44
C LEU A 580 -21.75 -22.97 13.67
N ASN A 581 -21.55 -24.10 14.37
CA ASN A 581 -21.39 -25.41 13.75
C ASN A 581 -22.77 -25.85 13.22
N LEU A 582 -22.86 -26.08 11.91
CA LEU A 582 -23.89 -26.93 11.31
C LEU A 582 -23.26 -27.95 10.39
#